data_AF-A0A966ZEI8-F1
#
_entry.id   AF-A0A966ZEI8-F1
#
_cell.length_a   1.000
_cell.length_b   1.000
_cell.length_c   1.000
_cell.angle_alpha   90.00
_cell.angle_beta   90.00
_cell.angle_gamma   90.00
#
_symmetry.space_group_name_H-M   'P 1'
#
loop_
_entity.id
_entity.type
_entity.pdbx_description
1 polymer ?
#
loop_
_entity_poly.entity_id
_entity_poly.type
_entity_poly.pdbx_seq_one_letter_code
_entity_poly.pdbx_strand_id
1 'polypeptide(L)'
;MDPAFVERHWADLPALNQLRQEGTFSRLATTDPPQSPVAWSSFITGLDPAEHGIFDFVHRDSATHEPYLSISRTTPSRLVFPLGPWELPLRPGGVELMRKGQPFWEQLAERDIPVSILHMPANFPPSKFGEQLAGMGTPDLRGTQGTYTLIDHAGEVELQGPANTLRRDHAPTTAKLRIDIDADHPVARFQLGNQTILLNEGEWSAWLPVEFPLVPYLATTRGMVRIFARQLHPAVAIYVTPINIDPMDPALPIAHPASLAPDYSKAIGRYPTVGIPQDTTALRNGAFTLPEFLAHTADILNTERRLLTAALDRYKGGLLFFYFSSVDQNSHILWGKNEAKLLEYYQGVDSAIADARRREPAARIIVMSDHGFTSFDRAVNLNAWLRQEGLLTTRREGTREAQIDWQRTRAWALGLNGLYLTDPKEAPELSRRLMELKDPETGKPAITAVGIQHPSAANRATAPTLTVGYAEGYRASWSTGLGEVPDHVFDTNTDAWLGDHCVDPAAVPGVLFVSKGPPITATGIKDLGAAIVRLFGQ
;
A
#
# COMPACT_ATOMS: atom_id res chain seq x y z
N MET A 1 7.82 7.22 9.05
CA MET A 1 8.26 8.48 9.69
C MET A 1 9.75 8.54 9.53
N ASP A 2 10.28 9.64 9.01
CA ASP A 2 11.73 9.79 8.86
C ASP A 2 12.39 10.35 10.15
N PRO A 3 13.47 9.73 10.66
CA PRO A 3 14.12 10.19 11.88
C PRO A 3 14.74 11.58 11.74
N ALA A 4 15.34 11.93 10.59
CA ALA A 4 15.94 13.24 10.41
C ALA A 4 14.86 14.34 10.32
N PHE A 5 13.72 14.04 9.71
CA PHE A 5 12.55 14.93 9.72
C PHE A 5 12.07 15.19 11.15
N VAL A 6 11.82 14.12 11.92
CA VAL A 6 11.36 14.25 13.31
C VAL A 6 12.37 15.02 14.17
N GLU A 7 13.66 14.76 14.01
CA GLU A 7 14.74 15.45 14.74
C GLU A 7 14.77 16.97 14.50
N ARG A 8 14.38 17.43 13.30
CA ARG A 8 14.28 18.86 12.97
C ARG A 8 13.04 19.54 13.56
N HIS A 9 12.00 18.77 13.91
CA HIS A 9 10.68 19.28 14.29
C HIS A 9 10.26 18.95 15.73
N TRP A 10 11.19 18.75 16.66
CA TRP A 10 10.84 18.42 18.06
C TRP A 10 9.90 19.42 18.75
N ALA A 11 9.99 20.70 18.41
CA ALA A 11 9.13 21.74 18.99
C ALA A 11 7.66 21.59 18.55
N ASP A 12 7.45 21.05 17.35
CA ASP A 12 6.14 20.90 16.72
C ASP A 12 5.52 19.51 16.96
N LEU A 13 6.28 18.59 17.57
CA LEU A 13 5.88 17.20 17.84
C LEU A 13 5.96 16.89 19.34
N PRO A 14 5.12 17.53 20.17
CA PRO A 14 5.23 17.46 21.63
C PRO A 14 5.08 16.05 22.19
N ALA A 15 4.23 15.18 21.62
CA ALA A 15 4.01 13.84 22.15
C ALA A 15 5.24 12.94 21.93
N LEU A 16 5.81 12.97 20.72
CA LEU A 16 7.05 12.28 20.38
C LEU A 16 8.25 12.84 21.17
N ASN A 17 8.33 14.16 21.30
CA ASN A 17 9.38 14.82 22.09
C ASN A 17 9.30 14.42 23.58
N GLN A 18 8.10 14.26 24.12
CA GLN A 18 7.91 13.74 25.47
C GLN A 18 8.29 12.25 25.58
N LEU A 19 7.90 11.43 24.61
CA LEU A 19 8.27 10.00 24.58
C LEU A 19 9.79 9.79 24.60
N ARG A 20 10.56 10.58 23.83
CA ARG A 20 12.02 10.46 23.85
C ARG A 20 12.66 10.94 25.16
N GLN A 21 12.02 11.86 25.87
CA GLN A 21 12.55 12.41 27.13
C GLN A 21 12.29 11.46 28.31
N GLU A 22 11.13 10.82 28.31
CA GLU A 22 10.71 9.91 29.39
C GLU A 22 11.14 8.45 29.16
N GLY A 23 11.36 8.07 27.90
CA GLY A 23 11.70 6.73 27.48
C GLY A 23 12.92 6.71 26.55
N THR A 24 12.79 6.11 25.37
CA THR A 24 13.87 5.99 24.41
C THR A 24 13.43 6.42 23.01
N PHE A 25 14.38 7.00 22.27
CA PHE A 25 14.31 7.22 20.84
C PHE A 25 15.56 6.63 20.19
N SER A 26 15.38 5.89 19.12
CA SER A 26 16.46 5.33 18.31
C SER A 26 16.05 5.27 16.84
N ARG A 27 17.05 5.26 15.95
CA ARG A 27 16.85 4.93 14.54
C ARG A 27 16.69 3.41 14.41
N LEU A 28 15.68 2.97 13.67
CA LEU A 28 15.36 1.57 13.47
C LEU A 28 15.79 1.16 12.06
N ALA A 29 16.67 0.16 11.93
CA ALA A 29 17.03 -0.34 10.61
C ALA A 29 15.81 -0.96 9.91
N THR A 30 15.65 -0.66 8.62
CA THR A 30 14.60 -1.24 7.76
C THR A 30 15.10 -2.52 7.07
N THR A 31 14.27 -3.14 6.23
CA THR A 31 14.60 -4.35 5.46
C THR A 31 15.41 -4.05 4.21
N ASP A 32 16.00 -5.09 3.60
CA ASP A 32 16.56 -5.06 2.25
C ASP A 32 15.67 -5.91 1.31
N PRO A 33 14.91 -5.30 0.38
CA PRO A 33 14.81 -3.87 0.13
C PRO A 33 13.91 -3.15 1.16
N PRO A 34 14.04 -1.82 1.30
CA PRO A 34 13.30 -1.01 2.27
C PRO A 34 11.88 -0.66 1.79
N GLN A 35 11.15 -1.63 1.24
CA GLN A 35 9.78 -1.43 0.75
C GLN A 35 8.76 -1.76 1.85
N SER A 36 7.66 -1.01 1.93
CA SER A 36 6.61 -1.23 2.93
C SER A 36 6.12 -2.68 3.01
N PRO A 37 5.70 -3.38 1.91
CA PRO A 37 5.23 -4.77 2.02
C PRO A 37 6.30 -5.73 2.53
N VAL A 38 7.58 -5.43 2.29
CA VAL A 38 8.72 -6.22 2.76
C VAL A 38 8.96 -5.96 4.25
N ALA A 39 9.10 -4.69 4.64
CA ALA A 39 9.34 -4.26 6.01
C ALA A 39 8.23 -4.72 6.96
N TRP A 40 6.96 -4.58 6.57
CA TRP A 40 5.83 -5.07 7.35
C TRP A 40 5.82 -6.59 7.43
N SER A 41 6.14 -7.32 6.35
CA SER A 41 6.21 -8.78 6.40
C SER A 41 7.28 -9.27 7.39
N SER A 42 8.45 -8.61 7.42
CA SER A 42 9.49 -8.88 8.40
C SER A 42 9.10 -8.49 9.82
N PHE A 43 8.44 -7.34 10.03
CA PHE A 43 7.91 -6.96 11.35
C PHE A 43 6.95 -8.01 11.92
N ILE A 44 6.02 -8.47 11.06
CA ILE A 44 4.97 -9.39 11.44
C ILE A 44 5.55 -10.75 11.85
N THR A 45 6.54 -11.25 11.12
CA THR A 45 6.99 -12.65 11.21
C THR A 45 8.33 -12.83 11.91
N GLY A 46 9.15 -11.78 12.00
CA GLY A 46 10.55 -11.87 12.38
C GLY A 46 11.46 -12.51 11.33
N LEU A 47 10.95 -12.82 10.15
CA LEU A 47 11.70 -13.47 9.07
C LEU A 47 12.30 -12.43 8.10
N ASP A 48 13.35 -12.84 7.39
CA ASP A 48 13.90 -12.06 6.28
C ASP A 48 13.09 -12.27 4.98
N PRO A 49 13.23 -11.39 3.97
CA PRO A 49 12.51 -11.50 2.68
C PRO A 49 12.67 -12.84 1.99
N ALA A 50 13.89 -13.39 2.06
CA ALA A 50 14.26 -14.72 1.59
C ALA A 50 13.39 -15.87 2.17
N GLU A 51 12.82 -15.66 3.36
CA GLU A 51 12.06 -16.64 4.14
C GLU A 51 10.55 -16.40 4.06
N HIS A 52 10.08 -15.17 4.30
CA HIS A 52 8.65 -14.87 4.20
C HIS A 52 8.15 -14.73 2.76
N GLY A 53 9.05 -14.55 1.79
CA GLY A 53 8.77 -14.63 0.36
C GLY A 53 8.17 -13.39 -0.27
N ILE A 54 8.26 -12.22 0.39
CA ILE A 54 7.82 -10.93 -0.14
C ILE A 54 9.07 -10.09 -0.39
N PHE A 55 9.32 -9.67 -1.63
CA PHE A 55 10.52 -8.92 -2.02
C PHE A 55 10.21 -7.55 -2.63
N ASP A 56 8.96 -7.34 -3.03
CA ASP A 56 8.50 -6.14 -3.72
C ASP A 56 6.97 -6.04 -3.57
N PHE A 57 6.32 -5.01 -4.12
CA PHE A 57 4.88 -4.97 -4.35
C PHE A 57 4.42 -5.98 -5.42
N VAL A 58 5.33 -6.39 -6.30
CA VAL A 58 5.06 -7.36 -7.37
C VAL A 58 5.90 -8.64 -7.24
N HIS A 59 5.30 -9.76 -7.58
CA HIS A 59 6.00 -10.99 -7.94
C HIS A 59 5.91 -11.20 -9.44
N ARG A 60 6.66 -12.16 -9.96
CA ARG A 60 6.53 -12.65 -11.33
C ARG A 60 6.05 -14.07 -11.38
N ASP A 61 5.28 -14.40 -12.41
CA ASP A 61 5.09 -15.79 -12.80
C ASP A 61 6.40 -16.34 -13.37
N SER A 62 6.81 -17.53 -12.93
CA SER A 62 8.09 -18.10 -13.36
C SER A 62 8.10 -18.57 -14.81
N ALA A 63 6.92 -18.86 -15.38
CA ALA A 63 6.75 -19.36 -16.73
C ALA A 63 6.40 -18.24 -17.73
N THR A 64 5.51 -17.32 -17.37
CA THR A 64 5.10 -16.23 -18.27
C THR A 64 5.90 -14.94 -18.07
N HIS A 65 6.59 -14.80 -16.93
CA HIS A 65 7.27 -13.57 -16.49
C HIS A 65 6.33 -12.39 -16.22
N GLU A 66 5.01 -12.59 -16.27
CA GLU A 66 4.04 -11.53 -16.00
C GLU A 66 4.05 -11.15 -14.51
N PRO A 67 4.01 -9.85 -14.19
CA PRO A 67 3.91 -9.40 -12.82
C PRO A 67 2.52 -9.63 -12.23
N TYR A 68 2.47 -9.96 -10.95
CA TYR A 68 1.23 -10.02 -10.15
C TYR A 68 1.49 -9.49 -8.74
N LEU A 69 0.43 -9.14 -8.01
CA LEU A 69 0.55 -8.59 -6.64
C LEU A 69 1.23 -9.59 -5.69
N SER A 70 2.28 -9.14 -5.00
CA SER A 70 3.06 -10.02 -4.11
C SER A 70 2.36 -10.34 -2.79
N ILE A 71 1.43 -9.50 -2.33
CA ILE A 71 0.89 -9.54 -0.96
C ILE A 71 -0.24 -10.57 -0.83
N SER A 72 -1.20 -10.54 -1.76
CA SER A 72 -2.38 -11.40 -1.72
C SER A 72 -2.79 -11.80 -3.13
N ARG A 73 -3.34 -13.01 -3.26
CA ARG A 73 -3.84 -13.54 -4.54
C ARG A 73 -5.28 -14.02 -4.39
N THR A 74 -6.16 -13.52 -5.25
CA THR A 74 -7.52 -14.06 -5.36
C THR A 74 -7.52 -15.26 -6.30
N THR A 75 -8.19 -16.34 -5.89
CA THR A 75 -8.35 -17.56 -6.68
C THR A 75 -9.84 -17.81 -6.94
N PRO A 76 -10.23 -18.09 -8.19
CA PRO A 76 -11.61 -18.42 -8.51
C PRO A 76 -12.02 -19.76 -7.88
N SER A 77 -13.32 -20.03 -7.83
CA SER A 77 -13.80 -21.35 -7.42
C SER A 77 -13.30 -22.43 -8.37
N ARG A 78 -12.76 -23.52 -7.82
CA ARG A 78 -12.28 -24.68 -8.60
C ARG A 78 -13.38 -25.68 -8.93
N LEU A 79 -14.53 -25.59 -8.27
CA LEU A 79 -15.63 -26.54 -8.42
C LEU A 79 -16.90 -25.78 -8.80
N VAL A 80 -17.15 -25.68 -10.11
CA VAL A 80 -18.29 -24.97 -10.67
C VAL A 80 -19.24 -25.95 -11.37
N PHE A 81 -20.54 -25.74 -11.19
CA PHE A 81 -21.58 -26.44 -11.94
C PHE A 81 -22.08 -25.54 -13.08
N PRO A 82 -21.85 -25.91 -14.35
CA PRO A 82 -22.32 -25.13 -15.48
C PRO A 82 -23.84 -25.26 -15.65
N LEU A 83 -24.57 -24.14 -15.68
CA LEU A 83 -26.00 -24.09 -15.99
C LEU A 83 -26.33 -22.93 -16.94
N GLY A 84 -26.47 -23.24 -18.23
CA GLY A 84 -26.68 -22.20 -19.26
C GLY A 84 -25.51 -21.21 -19.30
N PRO A 85 -25.74 -19.88 -19.23
CA PRO A 85 -24.66 -18.87 -19.19
C PRO A 85 -23.96 -18.79 -17.83
N TRP A 86 -24.43 -19.54 -16.82
CA TRP A 86 -23.96 -19.46 -15.44
C TRP A 86 -22.93 -20.55 -15.10
N GLU A 87 -22.00 -20.19 -14.23
CA GLU A 87 -21.04 -21.05 -13.53
C GLU A 87 -21.34 -20.96 -12.03
N LEU A 88 -22.10 -21.93 -11.51
CA LEU A 88 -22.52 -21.90 -10.12
C LEU A 88 -21.45 -22.54 -9.23
N PRO A 89 -20.75 -21.77 -8.37
CA PRO A 89 -19.69 -22.31 -7.53
C PRO A 89 -20.29 -23.24 -6.47
N LEU A 90 -19.86 -24.50 -6.46
CA LEU A 90 -20.16 -25.46 -5.39
C LEU A 90 -19.30 -25.21 -4.15
N ARG A 91 -18.24 -24.40 -4.28
CA ARG A 91 -17.42 -23.85 -3.19
C ARG A 91 -17.05 -22.40 -3.51
N PRO A 92 -16.96 -21.49 -2.53
CA PRO A 92 -16.50 -20.12 -2.79
C PRO A 92 -15.05 -20.12 -3.32
N GLY A 93 -14.70 -19.07 -4.07
CA GLY A 93 -13.30 -18.76 -4.34
C GLY A 93 -12.54 -18.42 -3.07
N GLY A 94 -11.22 -18.30 -3.17
CA GLY A 94 -10.35 -18.02 -2.01
C GLY A 94 -9.53 -16.76 -2.20
N VAL A 95 -9.13 -16.13 -1.10
CA VAL A 95 -8.02 -15.18 -1.08
C VAL A 95 -6.87 -15.83 -0.32
N GLU A 96 -5.70 -15.85 -0.93
CA GLU A 96 -4.47 -16.37 -0.36
C GLU A 96 -3.58 -15.19 0.08
N LEU A 97 -3.18 -15.17 1.35
CA LEU A 97 -2.10 -14.32 1.82
C LEU A 97 -0.77 -14.95 1.41
N MET A 98 0.05 -14.22 0.67
CA MET A 98 1.29 -14.75 0.09
C MET A 98 2.46 -14.71 1.07
N ARG A 99 2.39 -13.86 2.10
CA ARG A 99 3.38 -13.77 3.18
C ARG A 99 3.43 -15.09 3.96
N LYS A 100 4.62 -15.68 4.05
CA LYS A 100 4.89 -16.86 4.89
C LYS A 100 5.35 -16.46 6.28
N GLY A 101 5.13 -17.33 7.25
CA GLY A 101 5.54 -17.13 8.65
C GLY A 101 4.37 -16.75 9.55
N GLN A 102 4.44 -17.21 10.80
CA GLN A 102 3.42 -16.93 11.82
C GLN A 102 3.57 -15.49 12.32
N PRO A 103 2.50 -14.69 12.32
CA PRO A 103 2.49 -13.39 12.98
C PRO A 103 2.82 -13.49 14.47
N PHE A 104 3.64 -12.57 14.99
CA PHE A 104 4.01 -12.57 16.40
C PHE A 104 2.80 -12.42 17.35
N TRP A 105 1.74 -11.75 16.90
CA TRP A 105 0.53 -11.57 17.71
C TRP A 105 -0.32 -12.84 17.82
N GLU A 106 -0.22 -13.78 16.88
CA GLU A 106 -0.89 -15.08 17.03
C GLU A 106 -0.33 -15.83 18.23
N GLN A 107 0.99 -15.73 18.46
CA GLN A 107 1.63 -16.31 19.63
C GLN A 107 1.10 -15.70 20.94
N LEU A 108 0.70 -14.42 20.93
CA LEU A 108 0.06 -13.78 22.08
C LEU A 108 -1.38 -14.29 22.26
N ALA A 109 -2.14 -14.33 21.17
CA ALA A 109 -3.53 -14.79 21.19
C ALA A 109 -3.67 -16.26 21.62
N GLU A 110 -2.75 -17.14 21.21
CA GLU A 110 -2.68 -18.55 21.63
C GLU A 110 -2.48 -18.72 23.15
N ARG A 111 -2.04 -17.67 23.84
CA ARG A 111 -1.83 -17.64 25.29
C ARG A 111 -2.87 -16.78 26.01
N ASP A 112 -4.04 -16.59 25.39
CA ASP A 112 -5.16 -15.81 25.91
C ASP A 112 -4.83 -14.34 26.21
N ILE A 113 -3.77 -13.79 25.60
CA ILE A 113 -3.48 -12.36 25.65
C ILE A 113 -4.37 -11.67 24.60
N PRO A 114 -5.21 -10.69 24.98
CA PRO A 114 -6.03 -9.98 24.02
C PRO A 114 -5.19 -9.27 22.96
N VAL A 115 -5.61 -9.37 21.70
CA VAL A 115 -4.93 -8.79 20.55
C VAL A 115 -5.94 -8.06 19.68
N SER A 116 -5.65 -6.79 19.40
CA SER A 116 -6.38 -5.94 18.44
C SER A 116 -5.38 -5.36 17.42
N ILE A 117 -5.43 -5.82 16.18
CA ILE A 117 -4.55 -5.42 15.08
C ILE A 117 -5.35 -4.64 14.04
N LEU A 118 -5.18 -3.32 13.98
CA LEU A 118 -5.94 -2.48 13.06
C LEU A 118 -5.08 -1.91 11.94
N HIS A 119 -5.61 -1.99 10.73
CA HIS A 119 -4.98 -1.49 9.51
C HIS A 119 -3.58 -2.06 9.24
N MET A 120 -3.30 -3.27 9.74
CA MET A 120 -1.99 -3.89 9.53
C MET A 120 -1.73 -4.13 8.04
N PRO A 121 -0.66 -3.55 7.49
CA PRO A 121 -0.20 -3.86 6.14
C PRO A 121 0.14 -5.35 5.98
N ALA A 122 0.02 -5.88 4.77
CA ALA A 122 0.38 -7.28 4.46
C ALA A 122 -0.33 -8.34 5.33
N ASN A 123 -1.59 -8.04 5.72
CA ASN A 123 -2.44 -8.89 6.55
C ASN A 123 -3.84 -9.10 5.94
N PHE A 124 -3.92 -9.20 4.61
CA PHE A 124 -5.15 -9.52 3.88
C PHE A 124 -5.05 -10.89 3.19
N PRO A 125 -5.99 -11.84 3.45
CA PRO A 125 -6.99 -11.78 4.51
C PRO A 125 -6.35 -11.87 5.91
N PRO A 126 -6.99 -11.31 6.95
CA PRO A 126 -6.50 -11.42 8.32
C PRO A 126 -6.61 -12.87 8.81
N SER A 127 -5.74 -13.24 9.75
CA SER A 127 -5.82 -14.57 10.37
C SER A 127 -6.97 -14.66 11.38
N LYS A 128 -7.24 -15.86 11.88
CA LYS A 128 -8.39 -16.15 12.75
C LYS A 128 -8.16 -15.90 14.24
N PHE A 129 -7.19 -15.06 14.58
CA PHE A 129 -6.77 -14.81 15.97
C PHE A 129 -7.05 -13.37 16.39
N GLY A 130 -7.60 -13.15 17.58
CA GLY A 130 -7.88 -11.81 18.09
C GLY A 130 -8.82 -10.99 17.19
N GLU A 131 -8.88 -9.69 17.46
CA GLU A 131 -9.53 -8.71 16.59
C GLU A 131 -8.52 -8.20 15.55
N GLN A 132 -8.85 -8.29 14.26
CA GLN A 132 -8.00 -7.84 13.17
C GLN A 132 -8.81 -7.10 12.11
N LEU A 133 -8.31 -5.95 11.66
CA LEU A 133 -8.80 -5.23 10.49
C LEU A 133 -7.64 -5.08 9.51
N ALA A 134 -7.82 -5.59 8.29
CA ALA A 134 -6.79 -5.56 7.24
C ALA A 134 -6.45 -4.12 6.83
N GLY A 135 -5.21 -3.90 6.37
CA GLY A 135 -4.71 -2.60 5.89
C GLY A 135 -4.19 -2.66 4.46
N MET A 136 -3.04 -2.04 4.22
CA MET A 136 -2.35 -2.02 2.92
C MET A 136 -2.20 -3.43 2.33
N GLY A 137 -2.57 -3.56 1.05
CA GLY A 137 -2.70 -4.84 0.34
C GLY A 137 -4.14 -5.33 0.20
N THR A 138 -5.09 -4.75 0.94
CA THR A 138 -6.53 -4.98 0.71
C THR A 138 -6.94 -4.37 -0.64
N PRO A 139 -7.47 -5.15 -1.60
CA PRO A 139 -7.86 -4.64 -2.90
C PRO A 139 -9.17 -3.84 -2.82
N ASP A 140 -9.46 -3.06 -3.86
CA ASP A 140 -10.83 -2.60 -4.10
C ASP A 140 -11.74 -3.79 -4.50
N LEU A 141 -13.05 -3.56 -4.60
CA LEU A 141 -14.01 -4.60 -4.92
C LEU A 141 -13.74 -5.24 -6.30
N ARG A 142 -13.05 -4.53 -7.21
CA ARG A 142 -12.65 -5.05 -8.52
C ARG A 142 -11.39 -5.91 -8.48
N GLY A 143 -10.70 -6.00 -7.34
CA GLY A 143 -9.44 -6.71 -7.20
C GLY A 143 -8.20 -5.86 -7.54
N THR A 144 -8.35 -4.55 -7.74
CA THR A 144 -7.24 -3.64 -8.06
C THR A 144 -6.67 -3.00 -6.78
N GLN A 145 -5.54 -2.29 -6.88
CA GLN A 145 -4.93 -1.54 -5.77
C GLN A 145 -5.55 -0.14 -5.58
N GLY A 146 -6.83 0.04 -5.94
CA GLY A 146 -7.54 1.30 -5.78
C GLY A 146 -7.62 2.11 -7.08
N THR A 147 -8.43 1.66 -8.03
CA THR A 147 -8.63 2.38 -9.30
C THR A 147 -9.88 3.28 -9.21
N TYR A 148 -9.71 4.60 -9.36
CA TYR A 148 -10.82 5.56 -9.38
C TYR A 148 -11.57 5.59 -10.73
N THR A 149 -12.66 6.35 -10.80
CA THR A 149 -13.40 6.66 -12.04
C THR A 149 -13.56 8.16 -12.19
N LEU A 150 -13.27 8.70 -13.38
CA LEU A 150 -13.61 10.07 -13.76
C LEU A 150 -14.80 10.08 -14.71
N ILE A 151 -15.70 11.01 -14.49
CA ILE A 151 -16.89 11.22 -15.29
C ILE A 151 -16.88 12.66 -15.79
N ASP A 152 -17.04 12.83 -17.09
CA ASP A 152 -16.91 14.10 -17.81
C ASP A 152 -18.24 14.60 -18.42
N HIS A 153 -19.35 13.98 -18.07
CA HIS A 153 -20.67 14.31 -18.59
C HIS A 153 -21.79 14.07 -17.57
N ALA A 154 -22.92 14.75 -17.76
CA ALA A 154 -24.18 14.46 -17.09
C ALA A 154 -24.94 13.32 -17.78
N GLY A 155 -25.95 12.77 -17.11
CA GLY A 155 -26.79 11.68 -17.63
C GLY A 155 -26.59 10.38 -16.85
N GLU A 156 -26.90 9.25 -17.49
CA GLU A 156 -26.73 7.93 -16.90
C GLU A 156 -25.34 7.38 -17.23
N VAL A 157 -24.60 7.00 -16.20
CA VAL A 157 -23.25 6.43 -16.28
C VAL A 157 -23.24 5.06 -15.62
N GLU A 158 -22.59 4.09 -16.26
CA GLU A 158 -22.36 2.78 -15.67
C GLU A 158 -21.05 2.76 -14.89
N LEU A 159 -21.15 2.60 -13.57
CA LEU A 159 -20.01 2.28 -12.74
C LEU A 159 -19.67 0.81 -12.92
N GLN A 160 -18.47 0.52 -13.42
CA GLN A 160 -18.00 -0.85 -13.62
C GLN A 160 -17.61 -1.46 -12.26
N GLY A 161 -18.30 -2.55 -11.87
CA GLY A 161 -18.05 -3.33 -10.67
C GLY A 161 -17.07 -4.50 -10.89
N PRO A 162 -17.01 -5.46 -9.95
CA PRO A 162 -16.19 -6.66 -10.12
C PRO A 162 -16.62 -7.51 -11.32
N ALA A 163 -15.67 -8.29 -11.83
CA ALA A 163 -15.93 -9.39 -12.75
C ALA A 163 -16.97 -10.36 -12.15
N ASN A 164 -18.01 -10.70 -12.91
CA ASN A 164 -19.03 -11.62 -12.43
C ASN A 164 -18.54 -13.07 -12.59
N THR A 165 -17.98 -13.63 -11.53
CA THR A 165 -17.48 -15.02 -11.52
C THR A 165 -18.57 -16.07 -11.63
N LEU A 166 -19.86 -15.69 -11.58
CA LEU A 166 -20.97 -16.60 -11.83
C LEU A 166 -21.31 -16.69 -13.32
N ARG A 167 -20.73 -15.86 -14.19
CA ARG A 167 -20.95 -15.91 -15.64
C ARG A 167 -19.75 -16.53 -16.34
N ARG A 168 -20.01 -17.34 -17.37
CA ARG A 168 -18.95 -17.95 -18.20
C ARG A 168 -18.09 -16.95 -18.96
N ASP A 169 -18.65 -15.78 -19.29
CA ASP A 169 -17.94 -14.71 -19.98
C ASP A 169 -17.20 -13.78 -19.02
N HIS A 170 -17.35 -13.97 -17.70
CA HIS A 170 -16.81 -13.11 -16.66
C HIS A 170 -17.10 -11.61 -16.86
N ALA A 171 -18.18 -11.28 -17.58
CA ALA A 171 -18.53 -9.88 -17.85
C ALA A 171 -18.64 -9.12 -16.51
N PRO A 172 -18.10 -7.90 -16.43
CA PRO A 172 -18.16 -7.12 -15.20
C PRO A 172 -19.62 -6.81 -14.85
N THR A 173 -19.91 -6.82 -13.55
CA THR A 173 -21.15 -6.25 -13.04
C THR A 173 -21.14 -4.73 -13.19
N THR A 174 -22.31 -4.10 -13.23
CA THR A 174 -22.43 -2.63 -13.33
C THR A 174 -23.46 -2.10 -12.34
N ALA A 175 -23.27 -0.85 -11.92
CA ALA A 175 -24.25 -0.08 -11.17
C ALA A 175 -24.52 1.23 -11.90
N LYS A 176 -25.77 1.68 -11.92
CA LYS A 176 -26.17 2.90 -12.63
C LYS A 176 -26.07 4.10 -11.70
N LEU A 177 -25.29 5.10 -12.12
CA LEU A 177 -25.22 6.42 -11.52
C LEU A 177 -25.87 7.42 -12.47
N ARG A 178 -26.95 8.07 -12.02
CA ARG A 178 -27.56 9.18 -12.77
C ARG A 178 -27.10 10.51 -12.20
N ILE A 179 -26.69 11.40 -13.09
CA ILE A 179 -26.15 12.73 -12.77
C ILE A 179 -27.00 13.76 -13.49
N ASP A 180 -27.70 14.61 -12.74
CA ASP A 180 -28.45 15.74 -13.30
C ASP A 180 -27.83 17.04 -12.76
N ILE A 181 -27.17 17.80 -13.62
CA ILE A 181 -26.50 19.07 -13.27
C ILE A 181 -27.47 20.23 -13.48
N ASP A 182 -27.57 21.14 -12.52
CA ASP A 182 -28.37 22.36 -12.67
C ASP A 182 -27.76 23.25 -13.75
N ALA A 183 -28.58 23.84 -14.62
CA ALA A 183 -28.10 24.59 -15.76
C ALA A 183 -27.48 25.95 -15.37
N ASP A 184 -27.93 26.54 -14.26
CA ASP A 184 -27.60 27.91 -13.88
C ASP A 184 -26.72 27.98 -12.63
N HIS A 185 -26.73 26.93 -11.80
CA HIS A 185 -26.02 26.87 -10.53
C HIS A 185 -24.99 25.73 -10.52
N PRO A 186 -23.87 25.89 -9.79
CA PRO A 186 -22.85 24.86 -9.64
C PRO A 186 -23.30 23.80 -8.61
N VAL A 187 -24.41 23.12 -8.90
CA VAL A 187 -24.99 22.06 -8.08
C VAL A 187 -25.48 20.92 -8.97
N ALA A 188 -25.33 19.68 -8.50
CA ALA A 188 -25.78 18.50 -9.22
C ALA A 188 -26.47 17.49 -8.31
N ARG A 189 -27.49 16.83 -8.86
CA ARG A 189 -28.15 15.68 -8.27
C ARG A 189 -27.48 14.40 -8.74
N PHE A 190 -27.12 13.55 -7.79
CA PHE A 190 -26.58 12.21 -8.03
C PHE A 190 -27.56 11.17 -7.49
N GLN A 191 -27.95 10.21 -8.33
CA GLN A 191 -28.79 9.10 -7.95
C GLN A 191 -28.04 7.78 -8.18
N LEU A 192 -27.83 7.02 -7.11
CA LEU A 192 -27.14 5.73 -7.11
C LEU A 192 -28.03 4.69 -6.41
N GLY A 193 -28.62 3.78 -7.18
CA GLY A 193 -29.69 2.91 -6.68
C GLY A 193 -30.86 3.71 -6.12
N ASN A 194 -31.24 3.45 -4.86
CA ASN A 194 -32.32 4.16 -4.18
C ASN A 194 -31.87 5.45 -3.48
N GLN A 195 -30.58 5.78 -3.55
CA GLN A 195 -30.00 6.94 -2.88
C GLN A 195 -30.01 8.13 -3.83
N THR A 196 -30.37 9.30 -3.33
CA THR A 196 -30.28 10.56 -4.06
C THR A 196 -29.61 11.59 -3.16
N ILE A 197 -28.59 12.25 -3.69
CA ILE A 197 -27.85 13.31 -3.01
C ILE A 197 -27.75 14.53 -3.91
N LEU A 198 -27.57 15.71 -3.30
CA LEU A 198 -27.21 16.95 -3.98
C LEU A 198 -25.82 17.33 -3.51
N LEU A 199 -24.94 17.71 -4.44
CA LEU A 199 -23.61 18.23 -4.13
C LEU A 199 -23.41 19.55 -4.87
N ASN A 200 -22.86 20.54 -4.17
CA ASN A 200 -22.29 21.71 -4.83
C ASN A 200 -20.95 21.35 -5.47
N GLU A 201 -20.52 22.15 -6.44
CA GLU A 201 -19.15 22.08 -6.96
C GLU A 201 -18.14 22.23 -5.81
N GLY A 202 -17.10 21.39 -5.81
CA GLY A 202 -16.11 21.29 -4.74
C GLY A 202 -16.55 20.49 -3.51
N GLU A 203 -17.74 19.88 -3.51
CA GLU A 203 -18.21 19.04 -2.39
C GLU A 203 -18.00 17.54 -2.62
N TRP A 204 -17.71 16.86 -1.51
CA TRP A 204 -17.68 15.41 -1.42
C TRP A 204 -18.99 14.87 -0.84
N SER A 205 -19.47 13.75 -1.38
CA SER A 205 -20.48 12.96 -0.72
C SER A 205 -19.95 12.29 0.55
N ALA A 206 -20.88 11.86 1.42
CA ALA A 206 -20.62 10.78 2.36
C ALA A 206 -20.34 9.46 1.60
N TRP A 207 -19.91 8.41 2.30
CA TRP A 207 -19.80 7.07 1.72
C TRP A 207 -21.19 6.53 1.31
N LEU A 208 -21.34 6.28 0.01
CA LEU A 208 -22.55 5.76 -0.61
C LEU A 208 -22.38 4.26 -0.86
N PRO A 209 -23.19 3.37 -0.25
CA PRO A 209 -23.20 1.97 -0.63
C PRO A 209 -23.70 1.80 -2.07
N VAL A 210 -23.10 0.87 -2.79
CA VAL A 210 -23.43 0.51 -4.16
C VAL A 210 -23.63 -1.00 -4.27
N GLU A 211 -24.71 -1.40 -4.93
CA GLU A 211 -25.05 -2.80 -5.16
C GLU A 211 -24.76 -3.17 -6.61
N PHE A 212 -24.06 -4.29 -6.80
CA PHE A 212 -23.72 -4.85 -8.09
C PHE A 212 -24.41 -6.22 -8.25
N PRO A 213 -25.51 -6.29 -9.02
CA PRO A 213 -26.24 -7.54 -9.22
C PRO A 213 -25.37 -8.61 -9.88
N LEU A 214 -25.15 -9.73 -9.17
CA LEU A 214 -24.46 -10.91 -9.69
C LEU A 214 -25.41 -11.81 -10.47
N VAL A 215 -26.61 -12.04 -9.90
CA VAL A 215 -27.73 -12.69 -10.58
C VAL A 215 -28.95 -11.79 -10.36
N PRO A 216 -29.61 -11.33 -11.44
CA PRO A 216 -30.75 -10.42 -11.31
C PRO A 216 -31.76 -10.93 -10.27
N TYR A 217 -32.07 -10.07 -9.29
CA TYR A 217 -33.03 -10.32 -8.20
C TYR A 217 -32.67 -11.45 -7.20
N LEU A 218 -31.56 -12.16 -7.37
CA LEU A 218 -31.21 -13.33 -6.53
C LEU A 218 -29.91 -13.15 -5.73
N ALA A 219 -28.92 -12.48 -6.30
CA ALA A 219 -27.63 -12.30 -5.64
C ALA A 219 -27.00 -10.96 -6.04
N THR A 220 -26.41 -10.26 -5.07
CA THR A 220 -25.67 -9.02 -5.27
C THR A 220 -24.37 -9.05 -4.49
N THR A 221 -23.37 -8.33 -4.97
CA THR A 221 -22.21 -7.95 -4.16
C THR A 221 -22.32 -6.47 -3.81
N ARG A 222 -21.75 -6.08 -2.66
CA ARG A 222 -21.85 -4.72 -2.14
C ARG A 222 -20.48 -4.08 -2.03
N GLY A 223 -20.40 -2.85 -2.50
CA GLY A 223 -19.28 -1.95 -2.29
C GLY A 223 -19.76 -0.61 -1.78
N MET A 224 -18.85 0.35 -1.72
CA MET A 224 -19.18 1.75 -1.46
C MET A 224 -18.23 2.68 -2.20
N VAL A 225 -18.70 3.87 -2.49
CA VAL A 225 -17.93 4.93 -3.15
C VAL A 225 -18.17 6.27 -2.47
N ARG A 226 -17.28 7.23 -2.69
CA ARG A 226 -17.58 8.65 -2.56
C ARG A 226 -17.54 9.32 -3.92
N ILE A 227 -18.34 10.35 -4.08
CA ILE A 227 -18.41 11.20 -5.26
C ILE A 227 -17.89 12.57 -4.87
N PHE A 228 -16.98 13.11 -5.67
CA PHE A 228 -16.49 14.47 -5.58
C PHE A 228 -16.94 15.23 -6.81
N ALA A 229 -17.83 16.20 -6.62
CA ALA A 229 -18.31 17.08 -7.68
C ALA A 229 -17.24 18.15 -7.96
N ARG A 230 -16.10 17.76 -8.54
CA ARG A 230 -14.93 18.64 -8.69
C ARG A 230 -15.26 19.89 -9.50
N GLN A 231 -15.86 19.69 -10.66
CA GLN A 231 -16.30 20.76 -11.54
C GLN A 231 -17.62 20.38 -12.20
N LEU A 232 -18.60 21.27 -12.17
CA LEU A 232 -19.92 21.06 -12.77
C LEU A 232 -20.13 21.97 -13.99
N HIS A 233 -19.47 23.14 -14.01
CA HIS A 233 -19.48 24.08 -15.13
C HIS A 233 -18.10 24.71 -15.39
N PRO A 234 -17.77 25.12 -16.62
CA PRO A 234 -18.43 24.74 -17.88
C PRO A 234 -18.04 23.32 -18.34
N ALA A 235 -16.98 22.73 -17.77
CA ALA A 235 -16.54 21.37 -18.06
C ALA A 235 -16.83 20.47 -16.87
N VAL A 236 -17.61 19.41 -17.09
CA VAL A 236 -17.93 18.46 -16.02
C VAL A 236 -16.69 17.63 -15.71
N ALA A 237 -16.35 17.56 -14.43
CA ALA A 237 -15.35 16.66 -13.89
C ALA A 237 -15.86 16.16 -12.54
N ILE A 238 -16.26 14.90 -12.51
CA ILE A 238 -16.73 14.23 -11.31
C ILE A 238 -15.79 13.06 -11.03
N TYR A 239 -15.24 13.04 -9.84
CA TYR A 239 -14.38 11.96 -9.38
C TYR A 239 -15.19 11.00 -8.51
N VAL A 240 -15.08 9.71 -8.79
CA VAL A 240 -15.63 8.64 -7.98
C VAL A 240 -14.46 7.81 -7.45
N THR A 241 -14.40 7.64 -6.14
CA THR A 241 -13.35 6.83 -5.49
C THR A 241 -13.29 5.42 -6.07
N PRO A 242 -12.19 4.67 -5.85
CA PRO A 242 -12.24 3.22 -6.01
C PRO A 242 -13.44 2.62 -5.28
N ILE A 243 -13.96 1.52 -5.80
CA ILE A 243 -15.11 0.82 -5.20
C ILE A 243 -14.59 0.09 -3.98
N ASN A 244 -14.73 0.70 -2.82
CA ASN A 244 -14.31 0.12 -1.55
C ASN A 244 -15.25 -1.04 -1.19
N ILE A 245 -14.74 -2.06 -0.48
CA ILE A 245 -15.56 -3.10 0.11
C ILE A 245 -16.40 -2.45 1.22
N ASP A 246 -17.73 -2.62 1.23
CA ASP A 246 -18.57 -2.00 2.27
C ASP A 246 -18.31 -2.68 3.63
N PRO A 247 -17.79 -1.97 4.66
CA PRO A 247 -17.49 -2.58 5.95
C PRO A 247 -18.74 -3.05 6.68
N MET A 248 -19.94 -2.57 6.33
CA MET A 248 -21.21 -3.03 6.92
C MET A 248 -21.65 -4.41 6.43
N ASP A 249 -21.24 -4.80 5.22
CA ASP A 249 -21.55 -6.09 4.59
C ASP A 249 -20.41 -6.50 3.64
N PRO A 250 -19.24 -6.90 4.18
CA PRO A 250 -18.03 -7.06 3.38
C PRO A 250 -18.12 -8.24 2.40
N ALA A 251 -17.95 -7.97 1.10
CA ALA A 251 -17.87 -9.00 0.07
C ALA A 251 -16.59 -9.86 0.14
N LEU A 252 -15.56 -9.36 0.85
CA LEU A 252 -14.28 -10.04 1.06
C LEU A 252 -13.92 -9.99 2.55
N PRO A 253 -13.12 -10.96 3.04
CA PRO A 253 -12.75 -11.06 4.46
C PRO A 253 -11.73 -9.98 4.86
N ILE A 254 -12.19 -8.76 5.09
CA ILE A 254 -11.34 -7.63 5.51
C ILE A 254 -11.11 -7.56 7.02
N ALA A 255 -11.82 -8.39 7.81
CA ALA A 255 -11.73 -8.37 9.26
C ALA A 255 -11.94 -9.73 9.91
N HIS A 256 -11.41 -9.89 11.12
CA HIS A 256 -11.66 -11.01 12.02
C HIS A 256 -11.94 -10.49 13.45
N PRO A 257 -12.98 -10.98 14.15
CA PRO A 257 -14.11 -11.74 13.59
C PRO A 257 -14.82 -10.90 12.50
N ALA A 258 -15.64 -11.55 11.67
CA ALA A 258 -16.32 -10.88 10.55
C ALA A 258 -17.21 -9.70 11.00
N SER A 259 -17.66 -9.68 12.26
CA SER A 259 -18.44 -8.59 12.85
C SER A 259 -17.63 -7.32 13.13
N LEU A 260 -16.30 -7.39 13.15
CA LEU A 260 -15.45 -6.29 13.58
C LEU A 260 -15.54 -5.07 12.65
N ALA A 261 -15.51 -5.28 11.32
CA ALA A 261 -15.65 -4.19 10.35
C ALA A 261 -17.04 -3.49 10.46
N PRO A 262 -18.17 -4.22 10.52
CA PRO A 262 -19.47 -3.60 10.80
C PRO A 262 -19.52 -2.84 12.13
N ASP A 263 -18.86 -3.35 13.17
CA ASP A 263 -18.85 -2.71 14.49
C ASP A 263 -18.10 -1.37 14.48
N TYR A 264 -16.93 -1.29 13.82
CA TYR A 264 -16.24 -0.01 13.60
C TYR A 264 -17.06 0.94 12.71
N SER A 265 -17.69 0.41 11.66
CA SER A 265 -18.52 1.23 10.78
C SER A 265 -19.76 1.80 11.49
N LYS A 266 -20.32 1.10 12.47
CA LYS A 266 -21.40 1.64 13.33
C LYS A 266 -20.88 2.71 14.30
N ALA A 267 -19.66 2.54 14.80
CA ALA A 267 -19.06 3.46 15.77
C ALA A 267 -18.64 4.80 15.14
N ILE A 268 -18.08 4.76 13.93
CA ILE A 268 -17.48 5.96 13.31
C ILE A 268 -18.05 6.32 11.92
N GLY A 269 -19.05 5.59 11.45
CA GLY A 269 -19.51 5.64 10.07
C GLY A 269 -18.62 4.80 9.14
N ARG A 270 -19.04 4.67 7.88
CA ARG A 270 -18.24 4.00 6.84
C ARG A 270 -16.88 4.69 6.66
N TYR A 271 -15.85 3.91 6.40
CA TYR A 271 -14.46 4.33 6.31
C TYR A 271 -13.78 3.62 5.13
N PRO A 272 -12.72 4.17 4.51
CA PRO A 272 -12.04 3.51 3.40
C PRO A 272 -11.54 2.11 3.79
N THR A 273 -11.76 1.12 2.92
CA THR A 273 -11.31 -0.28 3.11
C THR A 273 -10.25 -0.71 2.09
N VAL A 274 -10.05 0.07 1.02
CA VAL A 274 -8.92 -0.12 0.12
C VAL A 274 -7.61 0.16 0.86
N GLY A 275 -6.58 -0.65 0.58
CA GLY A 275 -5.34 -0.62 1.35
C GLY A 275 -4.55 0.69 1.28
N ILE A 276 -4.71 1.48 0.21
CA ILE A 276 -4.08 2.80 0.03
C ILE A 276 -5.17 3.80 -0.38
N PRO A 277 -5.84 4.46 0.58
CA PRO A 277 -6.95 5.35 0.28
C PRO A 277 -6.50 6.75 -0.17
N GLN A 278 -5.27 7.18 0.12
CA GLN A 278 -4.70 8.45 -0.36
C GLN A 278 -4.39 8.31 -1.84
N ASP A 279 -5.27 8.79 -2.71
CA ASP A 279 -5.17 8.56 -4.15
C ASP A 279 -4.10 9.46 -4.79
N THR A 280 -2.85 9.06 -4.60
CA THR A 280 -1.69 9.70 -5.22
C THR A 280 -1.74 9.56 -6.73
N THR A 281 -2.33 8.50 -7.27
CA THR A 281 -2.53 8.29 -8.70
C THR A 281 -3.44 9.37 -9.30
N ALA A 282 -4.52 9.73 -8.62
CA ALA A 282 -5.41 10.81 -9.03
C ALA A 282 -4.65 12.15 -9.15
N LEU A 283 -3.80 12.49 -8.18
CA LEU A 283 -2.96 13.70 -8.28
C LEU A 283 -1.97 13.60 -9.45
N ARG A 284 -1.25 12.49 -9.57
CA ARG A 284 -0.22 12.28 -10.60
C ARG A 284 -0.79 12.34 -12.02
N ASN A 285 -2.02 11.88 -12.21
CA ASN A 285 -2.73 11.90 -13.49
C ASN A 285 -3.49 13.23 -13.74
N GLY A 286 -3.43 14.20 -12.83
CA GLY A 286 -4.15 15.48 -12.95
C GLY A 286 -5.65 15.43 -12.65
N ALA A 287 -6.14 14.30 -12.12
CA ALA A 287 -7.51 14.16 -11.61
C ALA A 287 -7.72 14.95 -10.31
N PHE A 288 -6.66 15.22 -9.55
CA PHE A 288 -6.65 16.20 -8.48
C PHE A 288 -5.61 17.30 -8.73
N THR A 289 -5.94 18.49 -8.25
CA THR A 289 -4.96 19.52 -7.92
C THR A 289 -4.34 19.22 -6.55
N LEU A 290 -3.19 19.84 -6.23
CA LEU A 290 -2.56 19.65 -4.92
C LEU A 290 -3.49 20.02 -3.74
N PRO A 291 -4.23 21.15 -3.74
CA PRO A 291 -5.19 21.45 -2.68
C PRO A 291 -6.28 20.39 -2.50
N GLU A 292 -6.81 19.83 -3.59
CA GLU A 292 -7.83 18.77 -3.53
C GLU A 292 -7.26 17.47 -2.96
N PHE A 293 -6.04 17.09 -3.37
CA PHE A 293 -5.34 15.97 -2.78
C PHE A 293 -5.10 16.16 -1.27
N LEU A 294 -4.65 17.33 -0.85
CA LEU A 294 -4.43 17.63 0.57
C LEU A 294 -5.73 17.56 1.39
N ALA A 295 -6.84 18.07 0.85
CA ALA A 295 -8.15 17.96 1.48
C ALA A 295 -8.60 16.50 1.61
N HIS A 296 -8.41 15.69 0.56
CA HIS A 296 -8.71 14.27 0.54
C HIS A 296 -7.89 13.49 1.59
N THR A 297 -6.57 13.68 1.63
CA THR A 297 -5.72 12.95 2.58
C THR A 297 -5.86 13.43 4.02
N ALA A 298 -6.25 14.69 4.25
CA ALA A 298 -6.61 15.19 5.58
C ALA A 298 -7.89 14.51 6.13
N ASP A 299 -8.91 14.30 5.30
CA ASP A 299 -10.12 13.57 5.68
C ASP A 299 -9.81 12.10 6.02
N ILE A 300 -8.88 11.48 5.30
CA ILE A 300 -8.40 10.13 5.60
C ILE A 300 -7.69 10.09 6.96
N LEU A 301 -6.75 11.00 7.22
CA LEU A 301 -6.08 11.06 8.53
C LEU A 301 -7.09 11.25 9.67
N ASN A 302 -8.10 12.10 9.48
CA ASN A 302 -9.17 12.28 10.46
C ASN A 302 -9.98 11.00 10.67
N THR A 303 -10.21 10.21 9.63
CA THR A 303 -10.86 8.90 9.73
C THR A 303 -9.99 7.87 10.44
N GLU A 304 -8.69 7.79 10.15
CA GLU A 304 -7.73 6.96 10.87
C GLU A 304 -7.70 7.30 12.37
N ARG A 305 -7.71 8.60 12.72
CA ARG A 305 -7.76 9.05 14.12
C ARG A 305 -9.05 8.61 14.81
N ARG A 306 -10.21 8.73 14.15
CA ARG A 306 -11.50 8.24 14.70
C ARG A 306 -11.49 6.72 14.89
N LEU A 307 -10.90 5.97 13.97
CA LEU A 307 -10.73 4.51 14.12
C LEU A 307 -9.85 4.17 15.31
N LEU A 308 -8.70 4.84 15.49
CA LEU A 308 -7.85 4.62 16.66
C LEU A 308 -8.60 4.96 17.96
N THR A 309 -9.33 6.08 18.00
CA THR A 309 -10.15 6.43 19.17
C THR A 309 -11.16 5.34 19.48
N ALA A 310 -11.90 4.83 18.48
CA ALA A 310 -12.84 3.74 18.67
C ALA A 310 -12.17 2.44 19.12
N ALA A 311 -10.95 2.16 18.66
CA ALA A 311 -10.17 1.00 19.08
C ALA A 311 -9.72 1.12 20.54
N LEU A 312 -9.28 2.31 20.96
CA LEU A 312 -8.94 2.61 22.35
C LEU A 312 -10.16 2.53 23.28
N ASP A 313 -11.34 2.98 22.84
CA ASP A 313 -12.58 2.84 23.63
C ASP A 313 -12.97 1.36 23.88
N ARG A 314 -12.52 0.46 23.01
CA ARG A 314 -12.72 -1.00 23.12
C ARG A 314 -11.57 -1.73 23.82
N TYR A 315 -10.44 -1.06 24.00
CA TYR A 315 -9.21 -1.66 24.53
C TYR A 315 -9.39 -2.04 26.00
N LYS A 316 -8.98 -3.26 26.36
CA LYS A 316 -9.10 -3.81 27.73
C LYS A 316 -7.79 -4.37 28.27
N GLY A 317 -6.66 -3.99 27.67
CA GLY A 317 -5.34 -4.58 27.91
C GLY A 317 -4.90 -5.54 26.80
N GLY A 318 -3.69 -6.06 26.92
CA GLY A 318 -3.06 -6.89 25.88
C GLY A 318 -2.28 -6.07 24.85
N LEU A 319 -2.35 -6.46 23.58
CA LEU A 319 -1.70 -5.77 22.47
C LEU A 319 -2.75 -5.04 21.62
N LEU A 320 -2.63 -3.72 21.48
CA LEU A 320 -3.29 -2.94 20.44
C LEU A 320 -2.23 -2.42 19.47
N PHE A 321 -2.38 -2.74 18.19
CA PHE A 321 -1.59 -2.18 17.10
C PHE A 321 -2.49 -1.36 16.18
N PHE A 322 -2.01 -0.18 15.77
CA PHE A 322 -2.69 0.67 14.81
C PHE A 322 -1.68 1.29 13.84
N TYR A 323 -2.00 1.28 12.55
CA TYR A 323 -1.17 1.84 11.49
C TYR A 323 -1.79 3.12 10.89
N PHE A 324 -0.96 4.15 10.72
CA PHE A 324 -1.30 5.38 10.00
C PHE A 324 -0.57 5.39 8.65
N SER A 325 -1.33 5.33 7.57
CA SER A 325 -0.81 5.41 6.19
C SER A 325 -0.47 6.84 5.75
N SER A 326 -1.13 7.82 6.37
CA SER A 326 -1.11 9.21 5.92
C SER A 326 0.29 9.84 5.94
N VAL A 327 1.20 9.45 6.82
CA VAL A 327 2.57 10.02 6.84
C VAL A 327 3.36 9.59 5.62
N ASP A 328 3.28 8.31 5.25
CA ASP A 328 4.00 7.71 4.13
C ASP A 328 3.51 8.30 2.79
N GLN A 329 2.20 8.21 2.54
CA GLN A 329 1.60 8.64 1.28
C GLN A 329 1.77 10.14 1.01
N ASN A 330 1.71 10.98 2.06
CA ASN A 330 1.97 12.41 1.90
C ASN A 330 3.48 12.73 1.83
N SER A 331 4.36 11.89 2.37
CA SER A 331 5.80 12.06 2.18
C SER A 331 6.16 11.89 0.70
N HIS A 332 5.60 10.90 0.01
CA HIS A 332 5.82 10.75 -1.44
C HIS A 332 5.49 12.01 -2.25
N ILE A 333 4.46 12.78 -1.87
CA ILE A 333 4.02 13.97 -2.63
C ILE A 333 4.67 15.27 -2.14
N LEU A 334 5.01 15.38 -0.85
CA LEU A 334 5.39 16.65 -0.23
C LEU A 334 6.88 16.76 0.11
N TRP A 335 7.63 15.66 0.09
CA TRP A 335 9.03 15.62 0.51
C TRP A 335 9.89 16.66 -0.22
N GLY A 336 10.72 17.38 0.53
CA GLY A 336 11.66 18.39 0.02
C GLY A 336 11.03 19.66 -0.57
N LYS A 337 9.74 19.68 -0.93
CA LYS A 337 9.07 20.84 -1.55
C LYS A 337 8.01 21.50 -0.68
N ASN A 338 7.31 20.75 0.16
CA ASN A 338 6.18 21.24 0.97
C ASN A 338 6.31 20.80 2.44
N GLU A 339 7.47 21.08 3.05
CA GLU A 339 7.80 20.63 4.41
C GLU A 339 6.76 21.05 5.46
N ALA A 340 6.28 22.30 5.42
CA ALA A 340 5.26 22.78 6.37
C ALA A 340 3.95 21.98 6.28
N LYS A 341 3.52 21.60 5.06
CA LYS A 341 2.33 20.76 4.88
C LYS A 341 2.57 19.31 5.26
N LEU A 342 3.77 18.79 5.00
CA LEU A 342 4.14 17.45 5.48
C LEU A 342 4.10 17.40 7.02
N LEU A 343 4.61 18.45 7.68
CA LEU A 343 4.61 18.55 9.14
C LEU A 343 3.19 18.48 9.74
N GLU A 344 2.17 19.01 9.07
CA GLU A 344 0.77 18.90 9.53
C GLU A 344 0.30 17.43 9.66
N TYR A 345 0.76 16.53 8.79
CA TYR A 345 0.44 15.10 8.91
C TYR A 345 1.20 14.43 10.05
N TYR A 346 2.47 14.81 10.28
CA TYR A 346 3.23 14.38 11.45
C TYR A 346 2.56 14.86 12.74
N GLN A 347 2.09 16.11 12.79
CA GLN A 347 1.34 16.68 13.92
C GLN A 347 0.00 15.95 14.14
N GLY A 348 -0.70 15.57 13.07
CA GLY A 348 -1.93 14.78 13.17
C GLY A 348 -1.71 13.42 13.85
N VAL A 349 -0.62 12.72 13.51
CA VAL A 349 -0.23 11.47 14.17
C VAL A 349 0.31 11.71 15.59
N ASP A 350 1.11 12.76 15.82
CA ASP A 350 1.59 13.16 17.15
C ASP A 350 0.41 13.43 18.12
N SER A 351 -0.63 14.12 17.62
CA SER A 351 -1.87 14.35 18.38
C SER A 351 -2.59 13.04 18.74
N ALA A 352 -2.60 12.06 17.83
CA ALA A 352 -3.16 10.74 18.08
C ALA A 352 -2.36 9.96 19.13
N ILE A 353 -1.03 10.06 19.10
CA ILE A 353 -0.13 9.49 20.13
C ILE A 353 -0.40 10.15 21.49
N ALA A 354 -0.58 11.47 21.53
CA ALA A 354 -0.95 12.19 22.76
C ALA A 354 -2.29 11.70 23.32
N ASP A 355 -3.29 11.46 22.46
CA ASP A 355 -4.59 10.95 22.87
C ASP A 355 -4.51 9.53 23.43
N ALA A 356 -3.78 8.64 22.77
CA ALA A 356 -3.52 7.29 23.27
C ALA A 356 -2.86 7.30 24.65
N ARG A 357 -1.85 8.15 24.86
CA ARG A 357 -1.18 8.29 26.17
C ARG A 357 -2.10 8.82 27.27
N ARG A 358 -3.01 9.75 26.95
CA ARG A 358 -3.97 10.28 27.92
C ARG A 358 -5.03 9.25 28.31
N ARG A 359 -5.53 8.48 27.35
CA ARG A 359 -6.56 7.46 27.56
C ARG A 359 -6.01 6.25 28.29
N GLU A 360 -4.79 5.84 27.95
CA GLU A 360 -4.14 4.63 28.48
C GLU A 360 -2.80 4.95 29.16
N PRO A 361 -2.79 5.69 30.30
CA PRO A 361 -1.55 6.13 30.95
C PRO A 361 -0.71 4.98 31.53
N ALA A 362 -1.33 3.82 31.76
CA ALA A 362 -0.64 2.61 32.23
C ALA A 362 -0.04 1.76 31.09
N ALA A 363 -0.40 2.05 29.83
CA ALA A 363 0.06 1.26 28.70
C ALA A 363 1.51 1.58 28.31
N ARG A 364 2.23 0.55 27.85
CA ARG A 364 3.50 0.72 27.16
C ARG A 364 3.22 1.24 25.75
N ILE A 365 3.67 2.44 25.42
CA ILE A 365 3.51 3.02 24.08
C ILE A 365 4.79 2.80 23.28
N ILE A 366 4.62 2.22 22.10
CA ILE A 366 5.66 2.02 21.10
C ILE A 366 5.20 2.75 19.84
N VAL A 367 6.03 3.66 19.33
CA VAL A 367 5.81 4.31 18.04
C VAL A 367 6.98 3.92 17.15
N MET A 368 6.69 3.35 15.99
CA MET A 368 7.72 2.90 15.06
C MET A 368 7.33 3.25 13.62
N SER A 369 8.33 3.26 12.74
CA SER A 369 8.09 3.23 11.30
C SER A 369 8.88 2.12 10.63
N ASP A 370 8.31 1.64 9.55
CA ASP A 370 8.89 0.66 8.64
C ASP A 370 10.16 1.17 7.94
N HIS A 371 10.18 2.43 7.56
CA HIS A 371 11.34 3.10 6.97
C HIS A 371 11.29 4.62 7.17
N GLY A 372 12.38 5.27 6.76
CA GLY A 372 12.52 6.72 6.56
C GLY A 372 12.25 7.11 5.10
N PHE A 373 12.75 8.28 4.69
CA PHE A 373 12.51 8.85 3.34
C PHE A 373 13.73 9.62 2.81
N THR A 374 13.89 9.63 1.49
CA THR A 374 14.83 10.49 0.77
C THR A 374 14.15 11.12 -0.46
N SER A 375 14.84 12.04 -1.14
CA SER A 375 14.32 12.60 -2.41
C SER A 375 14.38 11.57 -3.53
N PHE A 376 13.49 11.72 -4.50
CA PHE A 376 13.50 11.02 -5.77
C PHE A 376 13.64 12.04 -6.90
N ASP A 377 14.87 12.31 -7.30
CA ASP A 377 15.21 13.32 -8.30
C ASP A 377 15.59 12.67 -9.65
N ARG A 378 16.15 11.46 -9.60
CA ARG A 378 16.71 10.74 -10.75
C ARG A 378 16.18 9.31 -10.81
N ALA A 379 15.64 8.92 -11.96
CA ALA A 379 15.19 7.56 -12.22
C ALA A 379 16.27 6.74 -12.91
N VAL A 380 16.45 5.49 -12.48
CA VAL A 380 17.39 4.53 -13.08
C VAL A 380 16.62 3.46 -13.83
N ASN A 381 16.89 3.33 -15.13
CA ASN A 381 16.35 2.32 -16.02
C ASN A 381 17.32 1.13 -16.12
N LEU A 382 17.21 0.19 -15.17
CA LEU A 382 18.13 -0.95 -15.14
C LEU A 382 18.03 -1.84 -16.38
N ASN A 383 16.84 -2.02 -16.95
CA ASN A 383 16.68 -2.80 -18.19
C ASN A 383 17.37 -2.13 -19.40
N ALA A 384 17.39 -0.80 -19.46
CA ALA A 384 18.13 -0.06 -20.49
C ALA A 384 19.64 -0.26 -20.31
N TRP A 385 20.12 -0.19 -19.07
CA TRP A 385 21.54 -0.44 -18.74
C TRP A 385 21.94 -1.88 -19.07
N LEU A 386 21.15 -2.88 -18.64
CA LEU A 386 21.40 -4.30 -18.94
C LEU A 386 21.44 -4.58 -20.45
N ARG A 387 20.65 -3.85 -21.25
CA ARG A 387 20.69 -3.93 -22.71
C ARG A 387 22.01 -3.36 -23.26
N GLN A 388 22.47 -2.21 -22.76
CA GLN A 388 23.76 -1.62 -23.15
C GLN A 388 24.94 -2.51 -22.79
N GLU A 389 24.85 -3.20 -21.64
CA GLU A 389 25.83 -4.16 -21.16
C GLU A 389 25.76 -5.54 -21.85
N GLY A 390 24.84 -5.73 -22.79
CA GLY A 390 24.66 -6.99 -23.54
C GLY A 390 24.06 -8.14 -22.73
N LEU A 391 23.45 -7.86 -21.58
CA LEU A 391 22.82 -8.84 -20.69
C LEU A 391 21.32 -9.02 -20.94
N LEU A 392 20.67 -8.05 -21.58
CA LEU A 392 19.26 -8.10 -21.96
C LEU A 392 19.12 -7.92 -23.48
N THR A 393 18.31 -8.75 -24.12
CA THR A 393 18.03 -8.69 -25.57
C THR A 393 16.53 -8.53 -25.81
N THR A 394 16.14 -7.79 -26.84
CA THR A 394 14.73 -7.63 -27.26
C THR A 394 14.51 -8.16 -28.68
N ARG A 395 13.28 -8.63 -28.98
CA ARG A 395 12.93 -9.25 -30.27
C ARG A 395 12.62 -8.24 -31.39
N ARG A 396 12.48 -6.95 -31.07
CA ARG A 396 12.28 -5.85 -32.02
C ARG A 396 12.99 -4.59 -31.51
N GLU A 397 13.81 -3.96 -32.35
CA GLU A 397 14.40 -2.66 -32.05
C GLU A 397 13.34 -1.56 -32.14
N GLY A 398 13.17 -0.78 -31.07
CA GLY A 398 12.53 0.54 -31.09
C GLY A 398 11.00 0.62 -31.06
N THR A 399 10.35 0.25 -29.94
CA THR A 399 9.10 0.88 -29.41
C THR A 399 8.89 0.48 -27.93
N ARG A 400 7.97 1.16 -27.24
CA ARG A 400 7.50 0.96 -25.83
C ARG A 400 7.13 -0.49 -25.44
N GLU A 401 6.98 -1.40 -26.41
CA GLU A 401 6.66 -2.81 -26.18
C GLU A 401 7.72 -3.74 -26.81
N ALA A 402 9.00 -3.41 -26.63
CA ALA A 402 10.08 -4.30 -27.00
C ALA A 402 9.97 -5.60 -26.16
N GLN A 403 9.43 -6.67 -26.77
CA GLN A 403 9.33 -7.95 -26.09
C GLN A 403 10.73 -8.50 -25.81
N ILE A 404 11.04 -8.75 -24.54
CA ILE A 404 12.28 -9.38 -24.12
C ILE A 404 12.44 -10.71 -24.86
N ASP A 405 13.63 -10.93 -25.44
CA ASP A 405 14.05 -12.21 -25.96
C ASP A 405 14.58 -13.06 -24.79
N TRP A 406 13.68 -13.84 -24.20
CA TRP A 406 13.99 -14.69 -23.06
C TRP A 406 15.01 -15.79 -23.36
N GLN A 407 15.23 -16.15 -24.63
CA GLN A 407 16.24 -17.15 -25.00
C GLN A 407 17.66 -16.58 -24.97
N ARG A 408 17.80 -15.26 -25.14
CA ARG A 408 19.09 -14.55 -25.22
C ARG A 408 19.37 -13.66 -24.03
N THR A 409 18.36 -13.36 -23.22
CA THR A 409 18.48 -12.53 -22.02
C THR A 409 19.07 -13.32 -20.87
N ARG A 410 20.07 -12.73 -20.20
CA ARG A 410 20.77 -13.30 -19.03
C ARG A 410 20.38 -12.61 -17.72
N ALA A 411 19.99 -11.34 -17.80
CA ALA A 411 19.51 -10.59 -16.63
C ALA A 411 18.40 -9.60 -17.01
N TRP A 412 17.48 -9.36 -16.07
CA TRP A 412 16.41 -8.37 -16.21
C TRP A 412 15.98 -7.84 -14.84
N ALA A 413 15.49 -6.61 -14.82
CA ALA A 413 14.90 -5.96 -13.66
C ALA A 413 13.37 -5.95 -13.76
N LEU A 414 12.72 -6.14 -12.63
CA LEU A 414 11.27 -6.06 -12.45
C LEU A 414 10.97 -5.65 -11.00
N GLY A 415 9.94 -4.83 -10.82
CA GLY A 415 9.70 -4.18 -9.54
C GLY A 415 10.68 -3.04 -9.28
N LEU A 416 10.71 -2.54 -8.06
CA LEU A 416 11.45 -1.34 -7.70
C LEU A 416 12.90 -1.64 -7.32
N ASN A 417 13.20 -2.81 -6.76
CA ASN A 417 14.57 -3.16 -6.36
C ASN A 417 15.04 -4.52 -6.89
N GLY A 418 14.16 -5.31 -7.52
CA GLY A 418 14.45 -6.68 -7.93
C GLY A 418 15.21 -6.79 -9.25
N LEU A 419 16.27 -7.61 -9.26
CA LEU A 419 17.01 -7.98 -10.46
C LEU A 419 17.25 -9.50 -10.52
N TYR A 420 16.94 -10.10 -11.66
CA TYR A 420 16.86 -11.54 -11.87
C TYR A 420 17.92 -11.99 -12.86
N LEU A 421 18.60 -13.11 -12.57
CA LEU A 421 19.62 -13.70 -13.44
C LEU A 421 19.22 -15.12 -13.86
N THR A 422 19.59 -15.51 -15.07
CA THR A 422 19.49 -16.91 -15.52
C THR A 422 20.51 -17.82 -14.85
N ASP A 423 21.73 -17.32 -14.60
CA ASP A 423 22.77 -18.01 -13.83
C ASP A 423 23.12 -17.19 -12.57
N PRO A 424 22.67 -17.62 -11.37
CA PRO A 424 23.00 -16.95 -10.11
C PRO A 424 24.49 -16.82 -9.81
N LYS A 425 25.37 -17.61 -10.45
CA LYS A 425 26.83 -17.50 -10.27
C LYS A 425 27.40 -16.20 -10.81
N GLU A 426 26.68 -15.50 -11.68
CA GLU A 426 27.11 -14.19 -12.22
C GLU A 426 26.83 -13.03 -11.26
N ALA A 427 26.07 -13.27 -10.18
CA ALA A 427 25.64 -12.24 -9.23
C ALA A 427 26.81 -11.40 -8.65
N PRO A 428 27.95 -11.97 -8.23
CA PRO A 428 29.06 -11.18 -7.67
C PRO A 428 29.66 -10.18 -8.69
N GLU A 429 29.83 -10.60 -9.94
CA GLU A 429 30.41 -9.74 -10.98
C GLU A 429 29.41 -8.66 -11.42
N LEU A 430 28.13 -9.00 -11.56
CA LEU A 430 27.11 -8.02 -11.88
C LEU A 430 26.92 -6.99 -10.75
N SER A 431 26.99 -7.42 -9.49
CA SER A 431 26.97 -6.55 -8.32
C SER A 431 28.09 -5.50 -8.38
N ARG A 432 29.33 -5.92 -8.68
CA ARG A 432 30.46 -4.99 -8.84
C ARG A 432 30.21 -3.95 -9.94
N ARG A 433 29.68 -4.38 -11.10
CA ARG A 433 29.38 -3.48 -12.23
C ARG A 433 28.24 -2.51 -11.92
N LEU A 434 27.20 -2.96 -11.22
CA LEU A 434 26.11 -2.09 -10.76
C LEU A 434 26.63 -0.99 -9.82
N MET A 435 27.53 -1.33 -8.90
CA MET A 435 28.17 -0.37 -7.99
C MET A 435 29.07 0.68 -8.71
N GLU A 436 29.49 0.39 -9.95
CA GLU A 436 30.27 1.30 -10.79
C GLU A 436 29.39 2.24 -11.64
N LEU A 437 28.06 2.02 -11.67
CA LEU A 437 27.12 2.81 -12.46
C LEU A 437 27.03 4.24 -11.92
N LYS A 438 27.47 5.19 -12.74
CA LYS A 438 27.41 6.63 -12.46
C LYS A 438 26.45 7.31 -13.40
N ASP A 439 25.69 8.24 -12.85
CA ASP A 439 24.87 9.15 -13.63
C ASP A 439 25.78 10.16 -14.36
N PRO A 440 25.78 10.20 -15.71
CA PRO A 440 26.65 11.08 -16.46
C PRO A 440 26.33 12.57 -16.26
N GLU A 441 25.10 12.91 -15.85
CA GLU A 441 24.70 14.31 -15.64
C GLU A 441 25.16 14.85 -14.28
N THR A 442 25.09 14.02 -13.24
CA THR A 442 25.44 14.44 -11.87
C THR A 442 26.85 14.02 -11.44
N GLY A 443 27.44 13.02 -12.12
CA GLY A 443 28.71 12.39 -11.78
C GLY A 443 28.65 11.48 -10.53
N LYS A 444 27.49 11.35 -9.88
CA LYS A 444 27.30 10.56 -8.66
C LYS A 444 27.06 9.08 -8.96
N PRO A 445 27.44 8.15 -8.06
CA PRO A 445 26.99 6.76 -8.15
C PRO A 445 25.47 6.68 -7.98
N ALA A 446 24.81 5.88 -8.83
CA ALA A 446 23.37 5.70 -8.78
C ALA A 446 22.95 4.55 -7.84
N ILE A 447 23.87 3.64 -7.54
CA ILE A 447 23.67 2.44 -6.71
C ILE A 447 24.76 2.42 -5.63
N THR A 448 24.37 2.23 -4.38
CA THR A 448 25.29 2.21 -3.22
C THR A 448 25.26 0.90 -2.45
N ALA A 449 24.28 0.03 -2.72
CA ALA A 449 24.22 -1.31 -2.19
C ALA A 449 23.66 -2.29 -3.22
N VAL A 450 24.12 -3.54 -3.17
CA VAL A 450 23.54 -4.66 -3.92
C VAL A 450 23.53 -5.89 -3.02
N GLY A 451 22.33 -6.38 -2.68
CA GLY A 451 22.15 -7.59 -1.88
C GLY A 451 22.03 -8.83 -2.76
N ILE A 452 22.83 -9.87 -2.49
CA ILE A 452 22.66 -11.19 -3.14
C ILE A 452 21.66 -12.00 -2.32
N GLN A 453 20.58 -12.44 -2.96
CA GLN A 453 19.48 -13.12 -2.28
C GLN A 453 19.70 -14.63 -2.22
N HIS A 454 19.43 -15.20 -1.04
CA HIS A 454 19.52 -16.64 -0.78
C HIS A 454 18.17 -17.19 -0.29
N PRO A 455 17.15 -17.23 -1.16
CA PRO A 455 15.78 -17.59 -0.79
C PRO A 455 15.66 -19.06 -0.36
N SER A 456 14.69 -19.31 0.52
CA SER A 456 14.26 -20.66 0.86
C SER A 456 13.82 -21.45 -0.39
N ALA A 457 13.83 -22.78 -0.30
CA ALA A 457 13.39 -23.63 -1.41
C ALA A 457 11.98 -23.28 -1.91
N ALA A 458 11.10 -22.85 -1.01
CA ALA A 458 9.73 -22.49 -1.30
C ALA A 458 9.58 -21.10 -1.95
N ASN A 459 10.61 -20.26 -1.93
CA ASN A 459 10.59 -18.88 -2.47
C ASN A 459 11.46 -18.70 -3.71
N ARG A 460 12.28 -19.70 -4.09
CA ARG A 460 13.20 -19.63 -5.24
C ARG A 460 12.56 -19.22 -6.57
N ALA A 461 11.28 -19.55 -6.78
CA ALA A 461 10.60 -19.26 -8.04
C ALA A 461 10.28 -17.76 -8.23
N THR A 462 10.05 -17.03 -7.14
CA THR A 462 9.61 -15.63 -7.16
C THR A 462 10.71 -14.66 -6.75
N ALA A 463 11.67 -15.11 -5.93
CA ALA A 463 12.74 -14.27 -5.41
C ALA A 463 13.63 -13.69 -6.53
N PRO A 464 13.98 -12.40 -6.44
CA PRO A 464 15.05 -11.85 -7.27
C PRO A 464 16.39 -12.50 -6.90
N THR A 465 17.35 -12.47 -7.83
CA THR A 465 18.71 -12.92 -7.54
C THR A 465 19.49 -11.83 -6.79
N LEU A 466 19.24 -10.57 -7.15
CA LEU A 466 19.84 -9.38 -6.57
C LEU A 466 18.75 -8.41 -6.12
N THR A 467 18.95 -7.74 -4.99
CA THR A 467 18.24 -6.52 -4.61
C THR A 467 19.18 -5.33 -4.83
N VAL A 468 18.66 -4.27 -5.44
CA VAL A 468 19.43 -3.06 -5.77
C VAL A 468 19.08 -1.95 -4.79
N GLY A 469 20.07 -1.46 -4.03
CA GLY A 469 19.96 -0.28 -3.18
C GLY A 469 20.46 0.95 -3.91
N TYR A 470 19.52 1.79 -4.37
CA TYR A 470 19.84 3.05 -5.05
C TYR A 470 20.41 4.08 -4.08
N ALA A 471 21.24 4.99 -4.58
CA ALA A 471 21.73 6.12 -3.79
C ALA A 471 20.59 7.10 -3.43
N GLU A 472 20.79 7.93 -2.39
CA GLU A 472 19.88 9.06 -2.11
C GLU A 472 19.67 9.95 -3.36
N GLY A 473 18.43 10.34 -3.62
CA GLY A 473 18.04 11.06 -4.84
C GLY A 473 17.73 10.15 -6.03
N TYR A 474 18.05 8.84 -5.97
CA TYR A 474 17.82 7.87 -7.04
C TYR A 474 16.78 6.82 -6.65
N ARG A 475 16.07 6.29 -7.64
CA ARG A 475 15.18 5.13 -7.53
C ARG A 475 14.99 4.48 -8.90
N ALA A 476 14.52 3.23 -8.95
CA ALA A 476 14.08 2.61 -10.20
C ALA A 476 13.07 3.48 -10.95
N SER A 477 13.18 3.51 -12.28
CA SER A 477 12.15 4.13 -13.10
C SER A 477 10.82 3.37 -13.04
N TRP A 478 9.73 4.07 -13.37
CA TRP A 478 8.40 3.45 -13.49
C TRP A 478 8.38 2.34 -14.54
N SER A 479 9.04 2.57 -15.68
CA SER A 479 9.21 1.58 -16.76
C SER A 479 9.95 0.34 -16.27
N THR A 480 11.02 0.48 -15.48
CA THR A 480 11.72 -0.66 -14.88
C THR A 480 10.81 -1.44 -13.94
N GLY A 481 9.99 -0.74 -13.14
CA GLY A 481 8.99 -1.35 -12.26
C GLY A 481 8.04 -2.29 -12.99
N LEU A 482 7.68 -1.96 -14.23
CA LEU A 482 6.81 -2.74 -15.11
C LEU A 482 7.56 -3.78 -15.97
N GLY A 483 8.88 -3.85 -15.87
CA GLY A 483 9.71 -4.73 -16.69
C GLY A 483 9.93 -4.23 -18.13
N GLU A 484 9.61 -2.96 -18.41
CA GLU A 484 9.84 -2.34 -19.72
C GLU A 484 11.34 -2.11 -19.97
N VAL A 485 11.69 -1.90 -21.25
CA VAL A 485 13.07 -1.71 -21.71
C VAL A 485 13.17 -0.38 -22.47
N PRO A 486 13.24 0.76 -21.75
CA PRO A 486 13.36 2.07 -22.39
C PRO A 486 14.77 2.28 -22.98
N ASP A 487 14.96 3.40 -23.69
CA ASP A 487 16.19 3.66 -24.43
C ASP A 487 17.31 4.31 -23.62
N HIS A 488 16.96 5.03 -22.56
CA HIS A 488 17.90 5.77 -21.72
C HIS A 488 18.07 5.10 -20.37
N VAL A 489 19.28 5.18 -19.79
CA VAL A 489 19.57 4.62 -18.46
C VAL A 489 19.10 5.53 -17.33
N PHE A 490 19.10 6.84 -17.55
CA PHE A 490 18.73 7.83 -16.54
C PHE A 490 17.67 8.78 -17.08
N ASP A 491 16.69 9.09 -16.25
CA ASP A 491 15.71 10.15 -16.49
C ASP A 491 15.66 11.09 -15.28
N THR A 492 15.36 12.37 -15.54
CA THR A 492 15.02 13.30 -14.46
C THR A 492 13.57 13.05 -14.03
N ASN A 493 13.33 12.96 -12.72
CA ASN A 493 11.98 12.79 -12.22
C ASN A 493 11.20 14.12 -12.33
N THR A 494 10.18 14.12 -13.18
CA THR A 494 9.24 15.23 -13.35
C THR A 494 7.85 14.92 -12.81
N ASP A 495 7.66 13.77 -12.15
CA ASP A 495 6.40 13.33 -11.57
C ASP A 495 6.06 14.13 -10.30
N ALA A 496 4.79 14.08 -9.86
CA ALA A 496 4.38 14.62 -8.57
C ALA A 496 4.87 13.78 -7.37
N TRP A 497 5.39 12.58 -7.61
CA TRP A 497 6.04 11.72 -6.63
C TRP A 497 7.49 12.15 -6.40
N LEU A 498 7.76 12.87 -5.31
CA LEU A 498 9.01 13.57 -5.00
C LEU A 498 9.89 12.87 -3.95
N GLY A 499 9.27 12.16 -3.01
CA GLY A 499 9.96 11.42 -1.95
C GLY A 499 9.85 9.93 -2.21
N ASP A 500 10.86 9.15 -1.84
CA ASP A 500 10.79 7.69 -1.91
C ASP A 500 11.65 7.06 -0.82
N HIS A 501 11.51 5.76 -0.67
CA HIS A 501 12.23 4.95 0.29
C HIS A 501 12.79 3.68 -0.35
N CYS A 502 12.45 3.34 -1.60
CA CYS A 502 12.93 2.17 -2.35
C CYS A 502 14.39 2.33 -2.82
N VAL A 503 15.28 2.60 -1.88
CA VAL A 503 16.69 2.96 -2.07
C VAL A 503 17.60 2.04 -1.24
N ASP A 504 18.85 2.41 -1.02
CA ASP A 504 19.71 1.76 -0.03
C ASP A 504 19.08 1.82 1.37
N PRO A 505 18.85 0.66 2.05
CA PRO A 505 18.26 0.63 3.40
C PRO A 505 18.97 1.52 4.42
N ALA A 506 20.28 1.72 4.29
CA ALA A 506 21.06 2.54 5.22
C ALA A 506 20.71 4.04 5.13
N ALA A 507 20.19 4.50 3.99
CA ALA A 507 19.80 5.90 3.77
C ALA A 507 18.42 6.24 4.35
N VAL A 508 17.57 5.23 4.59
CA VAL A 508 16.18 5.42 5.01
C VAL A 508 15.81 4.63 6.27
N PRO A 509 16.55 4.77 7.39
CA PRO A 509 16.17 4.14 8.64
C PRO A 509 14.83 4.69 9.13
N GLY A 510 14.02 3.86 9.77
CA GLY A 510 12.81 4.29 10.46
C GLY A 510 13.09 4.87 11.85
N VAL A 511 12.01 5.14 12.58
CA VAL A 511 12.06 5.57 13.99
C VAL A 511 11.62 4.44 14.92
N LEU A 512 12.15 4.42 16.15
CA LEU A 512 11.61 3.66 17.26
C LEU A 512 11.59 4.54 18.51
N PHE A 513 10.39 4.88 18.96
CA PHE A 513 10.11 5.48 20.25
C PHE A 513 9.47 4.46 21.16
N VAL A 514 9.91 4.45 22.41
CA VAL A 514 9.34 3.60 23.44
C VAL A 514 9.16 4.46 24.68
N SER A 515 8.00 4.42 25.34
CA SER A 515 7.75 5.18 26.58
C SER A 515 8.68 4.74 27.74
N LYS A 516 8.41 5.12 28.99
CA LYS A 516 9.15 4.59 30.14
C LYS A 516 8.82 3.11 30.40
N GLY A 517 9.82 2.30 30.75
CA GLY A 517 9.64 0.87 31.09
C GLY A 517 10.90 0.03 30.84
N PRO A 518 10.79 -1.31 30.84
CA PRO A 518 11.88 -2.18 30.42
C PRO A 518 12.39 -1.81 29.01
N PRO A 519 13.70 -1.96 28.76
CA PRO A 519 14.27 -1.66 27.46
C PRO A 519 13.72 -2.64 26.41
N ILE A 520 13.38 -2.10 25.24
CA ILE A 520 13.14 -2.89 24.04
C ILE A 520 14.41 -2.77 23.19
N THR A 521 15.12 -3.87 23.04
CA THR A 521 16.29 -3.93 22.15
C THR A 521 15.86 -4.54 20.82
N ALA A 522 15.77 -3.68 19.80
CA ALA A 522 15.56 -4.08 18.41
C ALA A 522 16.49 -3.21 17.55
N THR A 523 17.39 -3.83 16.80
CA THR A 523 18.31 -3.12 15.91
C THR A 523 17.68 -2.88 14.55
N GLY A 524 16.80 -3.77 14.11
CA GLY A 524 16.00 -3.60 12.91
C GLY A 524 14.54 -3.98 13.13
N ILE A 525 13.70 -3.61 12.18
CA ILE A 525 12.25 -3.81 12.22
C ILE A 525 11.85 -5.28 12.43
N LYS A 526 12.61 -6.22 11.85
CA LYS A 526 12.33 -7.66 11.99
C LYS A 526 12.40 -8.15 13.45
N ASP A 527 13.23 -7.53 14.28
CA ASP A 527 13.43 -7.96 15.66
C ASP A 527 12.28 -7.49 16.58
N LEU A 528 11.50 -6.50 16.13
CA LEU A 528 10.57 -5.79 17.00
C LEU A 528 9.37 -6.65 17.41
N GLY A 529 8.84 -7.49 16.52
CA GLY A 529 7.75 -8.41 16.84
C GLY A 529 8.11 -9.34 18.01
N ALA A 530 9.28 -9.99 17.94
CA ALA A 530 9.80 -10.82 19.02
C ALA A 530 10.07 -10.02 20.30
N ALA A 531 10.58 -8.78 20.17
CA ALA A 531 10.82 -7.92 21.32
C ALA A 531 9.52 -7.50 22.03
N ILE A 532 8.43 -7.27 21.29
CA ILE A 532 7.09 -7.00 21.83
C ILE A 532 6.56 -8.22 22.58
N VAL A 533 6.72 -9.44 22.03
CA VAL A 533 6.28 -10.67 22.69
C VAL A 533 6.91 -10.83 24.08
N ARG A 534 8.21 -10.52 24.21
CA ARG A 534 8.94 -10.59 25.49
C ARG A 534 8.38 -9.66 26.57
N LEU A 535 7.74 -8.54 26.20
CA LEU A 535 7.12 -7.62 27.18
C LEU A 535 5.96 -8.27 27.94
N PHE A 536 5.36 -9.32 27.40
CA PHE A 536 4.29 -10.07 28.05
C PHE A 536 4.82 -11.22 28.92
N GLY A 537 6.10 -11.16 29.32
CA GLY A 537 6.71 -12.12 30.27
C GLY A 537 7.21 -13.40 29.62
N GLN A 538 7.73 -13.32 28.39
CA GLN A 538 8.13 -14.46 27.57
C GLN A 538 9.60 -14.45 27.20
#